data_AF-A0A4R5F1B9-F1
#
_entry.id   AF-A0A4R5F1B9-F1
#
_cell.length_a   1.000
_cell.length_b   1.000
_cell.length_c   1.000
_cell.angle_alpha   90.00
_cell.angle_beta   90.00
_cell.angle_gamma   90.00
#
_symmetry.space_group_name_H-M   'P 1'
#
loop_
_entity.id
_entity.type
_entity.pdbx_description
1 polymer ?
#
loop_
_entity_poly.entity_id
_entity_poly.type
_entity_poly.pdbx_seq_one_letter_code
_entity_poly.pdbx_strand_id
1 'polypeptide(L)'
;MTGSSRQTRALVQLADALAGYELITIDAVSARVLGKGDFFKRLKRGGDCRTETSERVLDWFDAVWPDDLDWACDLPRPSGRSEVAKLPRHNAQALADITNLPIWSSGRRPAWWHDIPVRSFLTDAHRQMSTLRAASLGAKRFGDRCPKKSSIHLYWQRLDKAFARMEVTK
;
A
#
# COMPACT_ATOMS: atom_id res chain seq x y z
N MET A 1 2.30 12.22 27.15
CA MET A 1 2.03 12.53 25.72
C MET A 1 2.27 11.26 24.93
N THR A 2 1.23 10.44 24.74
CA THR A 2 1.32 9.19 23.99
C THR A 2 1.49 9.52 22.51
N GLY A 3 2.64 9.18 21.93
CA GLY A 3 2.93 9.46 20.54
C GLY A 3 1.98 8.69 19.63
N SER A 4 1.08 9.41 18.95
CA SER A 4 0.28 8.83 17.87
C SER A 4 1.19 8.17 16.84
N SER A 5 0.84 6.96 16.41
CA SER A 5 1.60 6.20 15.43
C SER A 5 1.83 7.03 14.15
N ARG A 6 2.94 6.78 13.44
CA ARG A 6 3.25 7.46 12.15
C ARG A 6 2.07 7.36 11.18
N GLN A 7 1.36 6.23 11.20
CA GLN A 7 0.20 5.98 10.35
C GLN A 7 -1.00 6.84 10.75
N THR A 8 -1.31 6.96 12.04
CA THR A 8 -2.38 7.81 12.55
C THR A 8 -2.16 9.28 12.20
N ARG A 9 -0.91 9.76 12.30
CA ARG A 9 -0.55 11.13 11.94
C ARG A 9 -0.76 11.40 10.44
N ALA A 10 -0.30 10.49 9.59
CA ALA A 10 -0.46 10.59 8.15
C ALA A 10 -1.95 10.64 7.73
N LEU A 11 -2.80 9.80 8.34
CA LEU A 11 -4.24 9.82 8.08
C LEU A 11 -4.88 11.17 8.43
N VAL A 12 -4.47 11.76 9.54
CA VAL A 12 -4.96 13.07 9.97
C VAL A 12 -4.50 14.18 9.03
N GLN A 13 -3.22 14.17 8.61
CA GLN A 13 -2.69 15.15 7.66
C GLN A 13 -3.42 15.09 6.31
N LEU A 14 -3.66 13.89 5.77
CA LEU A 14 -4.41 13.71 4.54
C LEU A 14 -5.87 14.21 4.68
N ALA A 15 -6.51 13.92 5.80
CA ALA A 15 -7.86 14.40 6.07
C ALA A 15 -7.95 15.92 6.14
N ASP A 16 -7.00 16.57 6.82
CA ASP A 16 -6.94 18.02 6.94
C ASP A 16 -6.65 18.70 5.59
N ALA A 17 -5.73 18.15 4.78
CA ALA A 17 -5.42 18.69 3.46
C ALA A 17 -6.62 18.58 2.49
N LEU A 18 -7.28 17.42 2.43
CA LEU A 18 -8.47 17.25 1.58
C LEU A 18 -9.63 18.13 2.06
N ALA A 19 -9.85 18.21 3.36
CA ALA A 19 -10.87 19.08 3.94
C ALA A 19 -10.63 20.56 3.61
N GLY A 20 -9.38 21.01 3.69
CA GLY A 20 -8.98 22.38 3.33
C GLY A 20 -9.14 22.68 1.86
N TYR A 21 -8.78 21.74 0.98
CA TYR A 21 -8.92 21.89 -0.47
C TYR A 21 -10.39 21.94 -0.91
N GLU A 22 -11.24 21.05 -0.39
CA GLU A 22 -12.67 21.00 -0.74
C GLU A 22 -13.55 21.96 0.07
N LEU A 23 -12.98 22.70 1.03
CA LEU A 23 -13.70 23.59 1.95
C LEU A 23 -14.81 22.86 2.74
N ILE A 24 -14.57 21.61 3.10
CA ILE A 24 -15.47 20.79 3.91
C ILE A 24 -14.90 20.55 5.30
N THR A 25 -15.74 20.11 6.22
CA THR A 25 -15.28 19.76 7.57
C THR A 25 -14.58 18.40 7.58
N ILE A 26 -13.64 18.22 8.52
CA ILE A 26 -12.99 16.91 8.74
C ILE A 26 -14.02 15.81 9.08
N ASP A 27 -15.15 16.19 9.66
CA ASP A 27 -16.26 15.28 9.96
C ASP A 27 -16.96 14.82 8.69
N ALA A 28 -17.11 15.70 7.69
CA ALA A 28 -17.65 15.34 6.38
C ALA A 28 -16.70 14.36 5.66
N VAL A 29 -15.39 14.58 5.73
CA VAL A 29 -14.39 13.62 5.21
C VAL A 29 -14.54 12.27 5.92
N SER A 30 -14.61 12.27 7.25
CA SER A 30 -14.81 11.07 8.07
C SER A 30 -16.09 10.30 7.69
N ALA A 31 -17.19 11.03 7.51
CA ALA A 31 -18.48 10.46 7.11
C ALA A 31 -18.42 9.84 5.71
N ARG A 32 -17.71 10.45 4.76
CA ARG A 32 -17.55 9.91 3.40
C ARG A 32 -16.74 8.61 3.37
N VAL A 33 -15.69 8.48 4.19
CA VAL A 33 -14.82 7.28 4.17
C VAL A 33 -15.36 6.11 5.00
N LEU A 34 -15.93 6.39 6.18
CA LEU A 34 -16.28 5.38 7.18
C LEU A 34 -17.76 5.40 7.57
N GLY A 35 -18.57 6.34 7.06
CA GLY A 35 -19.97 6.50 7.43
C GLY A 35 -20.19 7.09 8.84
N LYS A 36 -19.13 7.60 9.48
CA LYS A 36 -19.15 8.19 10.83
C LYS A 36 -18.31 9.45 10.86
N GLY A 37 -18.76 10.51 11.52
CA GLY A 37 -18.13 11.83 11.47
C GLY A 37 -16.94 12.05 12.43
N ASP A 38 -16.72 11.19 13.43
CA ASP A 38 -15.84 11.48 14.55
C ASP A 38 -14.45 10.82 14.48
N PHE A 39 -14.16 10.07 13.42
CA PHE A 39 -12.98 9.21 13.34
C PHE A 39 -11.68 10.00 13.44
N PHE A 40 -11.47 11.01 12.60
CA PHE A 40 -10.23 11.79 12.60
C PHE A 40 -10.09 12.67 13.85
N LYS A 41 -11.19 13.14 14.44
CA LYS A 41 -11.19 13.83 15.74
C LYS A 41 -10.72 12.90 16.87
N ARG A 42 -11.12 11.63 16.83
CA ARG A 42 -10.64 10.61 17.79
C ARG A 42 -9.13 10.36 17.61
N LEU A 43 -8.65 10.30 16.37
CA LEU A 43 -7.21 10.15 16.07
C LEU A 43 -6.39 11.38 16.53
N LYS A 44 -6.88 12.61 16.31
CA LYS A 44 -6.26 13.85 16.81
C LYS A 44 -6.13 13.89 18.33
N ARG A 45 -7.07 13.27 19.06
CA ARG A 45 -7.04 13.15 20.53
C ARG A 45 -6.10 12.06 21.05
N GLY A 46 -5.28 11.46 20.20
CA GLY A 46 -4.35 10.38 20.56
C GLY A 46 -4.97 8.98 20.49
N GLY A 47 -6.15 8.84 19.87
CA GLY A 47 -6.73 7.54 19.58
C GLY A 47 -5.97 6.79 18.48
N ASP A 48 -6.13 5.48 18.45
CA ASP A 48 -5.54 4.62 17.42
C ASP A 48 -6.61 3.92 16.56
N CYS A 49 -6.21 3.34 15.45
CA CYS A 49 -7.07 2.52 14.60
C CYS A 49 -6.41 1.19 14.27
N ARG A 50 -7.23 0.20 13.89
CA ARG A 50 -6.72 -1.08 13.41
C ARG A 50 -6.02 -0.87 12.06
N THR A 51 -4.98 -1.65 11.80
CA THR A 51 -4.23 -1.62 10.53
C THR A 51 -5.14 -1.78 9.31
N GLU A 52 -6.18 -2.62 9.41
CA GLU A 52 -7.17 -2.79 8.33
C GLU A 52 -7.97 -1.50 8.08
N THR A 53 -8.32 -0.77 9.13
CA THR A 53 -9.03 0.51 9.01
C THR A 53 -8.14 1.57 8.40
N SER A 54 -6.86 1.64 8.80
CA SER A 54 -5.93 2.61 8.23
C SER A 54 -5.67 2.35 6.75
N GLU A 55 -5.48 1.09 6.35
CA GLU A 55 -5.35 0.70 4.93
C GLU A 55 -6.57 1.12 4.11
N ARG A 56 -7.79 0.81 4.59
CA ARG A 56 -9.03 1.18 3.91
C ARG A 56 -9.19 2.70 3.75
N VAL A 57 -8.82 3.47 4.76
CA VAL A 57 -8.89 4.94 4.71
C VAL A 57 -7.86 5.50 3.73
N LEU A 58 -6.63 4.96 3.72
CA LEU A 58 -5.61 5.35 2.74
C LEU A 58 -6.02 5.03 1.30
N ASP A 59 -6.60 3.85 1.06
CA ASP A 59 -7.09 3.46 -0.26
C ASP A 59 -8.25 4.36 -0.72
N TRP A 60 -9.11 4.82 0.19
CA TRP A 60 -10.15 5.80 -0.12
C TRP A 60 -9.56 7.15 -0.49
N PHE A 61 -8.62 7.67 0.32
CA PHE A 61 -7.94 8.93 0.01
C PHE A 61 -7.28 8.87 -1.36
N ASP A 62 -6.54 7.80 -1.63
CA ASP A 62 -5.89 7.61 -2.93
C ASP A 62 -6.87 7.69 -4.12
N ALA A 63 -8.05 7.10 -3.97
CA ALA A 63 -9.07 7.04 -5.02
C ALA A 63 -9.76 8.39 -5.29
N VAL A 64 -9.88 9.24 -4.27
CA VAL A 64 -10.57 10.54 -4.38
C VAL A 64 -9.62 11.73 -4.38
N TRP A 65 -8.32 11.50 -4.19
CA TRP A 65 -7.35 12.59 -4.06
C TRP A 65 -7.30 13.41 -5.35
N PRO A 66 -7.52 14.73 -5.27
CA PRO A 66 -7.41 15.62 -6.42
C PRO A 66 -6.03 15.52 -7.07
N ASP A 67 -5.98 15.63 -8.41
CA ASP A 67 -4.72 15.53 -9.15
C ASP A 67 -3.87 16.81 -9.03
N ASP A 68 -4.47 17.92 -8.60
CA ASP A 68 -3.86 19.24 -8.36
C ASP A 68 -3.54 19.49 -6.87
N LEU A 69 -3.80 18.53 -5.99
CA LEU A 69 -3.46 18.59 -4.58
C LEU A 69 -2.25 17.70 -4.27
N ASP A 70 -1.19 18.29 -3.72
CA ASP A 70 -0.02 17.54 -3.27
C ASP A 70 -0.39 16.50 -2.21
N TRP A 71 0.24 15.33 -2.28
CA TRP A 71 0.03 14.26 -1.31
C TRP A 71 0.64 14.64 0.05
N ALA A 72 -0.18 15.23 0.91
CA ALA A 72 0.24 15.93 2.13
C ALA A 72 0.67 15.01 3.30
N CYS A 73 1.36 13.89 3.05
CA CYS A 73 1.91 13.07 4.12
C CYS A 73 3.19 12.31 3.73
N ASP A 74 3.98 11.93 4.74
CA ASP A 74 5.26 11.22 4.56
C ASP A 74 5.10 9.74 4.13
N LEU A 75 3.88 9.26 3.91
CA LEU A 75 3.63 7.90 3.43
C LEU A 75 3.48 7.89 1.91
N PRO A 76 4.08 6.92 1.20
CA PRO A 76 3.93 6.82 -0.24
C PRO A 76 2.45 6.63 -0.62
N ARG A 77 2.00 7.36 -1.64
CA ARG A 77 0.62 7.27 -2.15
C ARG A 77 0.33 5.86 -2.71
N PRO A 78 -0.73 5.17 -2.27
CA PRO A 78 -1.05 3.78 -2.66
C PRO A 78 -1.38 3.49 -4.14
N SER A 79 -1.46 4.48 -5.03
CA SER A 79 -1.53 4.23 -6.49
C SER A 79 -0.28 4.67 -7.24
N GLY A 80 0.70 5.27 -6.57
CA GLY A 80 1.82 5.93 -7.23
C GLY A 80 1.39 7.13 -8.10
N ARG A 81 0.16 7.65 -7.95
CA ARG A 81 -0.35 8.78 -8.72
C ARG A 81 0.27 10.09 -8.21
N SER A 82 1.44 10.35 -8.78
CA SER A 82 2.33 11.51 -8.72
C SER A 82 3.15 11.71 -7.44
N GLU A 83 4.35 11.12 -7.43
CA GLU A 83 5.59 11.89 -7.64
C GLU A 83 6.58 10.98 -8.40
N VAL A 84 7.02 11.43 -9.58
CA VAL A 84 8.12 10.96 -10.45
C VAL A 84 8.89 9.69 -10.04
N ALA A 85 8.22 8.54 -9.98
CA ALA A 85 8.85 7.24 -10.00
C ALA A 85 8.42 6.52 -11.28
N LYS A 86 9.15 6.80 -12.36
CA LYS A 86 9.36 5.78 -13.39
C LYS A 86 10.05 4.61 -12.69
N LEU A 87 9.29 3.70 -12.07
CA LEU A 87 9.82 2.39 -11.77
C LEU A 87 10.32 1.79 -13.09
N PRO A 88 11.45 1.07 -13.09
CA PRO A 88 11.80 0.29 -14.28
C PRO A 88 10.60 -0.62 -14.51
N ARG A 89 9.94 -0.50 -15.67
CA ARG A 89 9.12 -1.60 -16.20
C ARG A 89 10.03 -2.81 -16.06
N HIS A 90 9.74 -3.73 -15.15
CA HIS A 90 10.67 -4.82 -14.89
C HIS A 90 10.87 -5.53 -16.23
N ASN A 91 12.07 -5.40 -16.80
CA ASN A 91 12.49 -6.18 -17.95
C ASN A 91 12.35 -7.66 -17.56
N ALA A 92 12.07 -8.54 -18.51
CA ALA A 92 12.01 -9.98 -18.29
C ALA A 92 13.20 -10.49 -17.45
N GLN A 93 14.36 -9.84 -17.57
CA GLN A 93 15.55 -10.08 -16.76
C GLN A 93 15.34 -9.87 -15.25
N ALA A 94 14.73 -8.75 -14.82
CA ALA A 94 14.50 -8.49 -13.40
C ALA A 94 13.51 -9.51 -12.78
N LEU A 95 12.53 -9.97 -13.56
CA LEU A 95 11.63 -11.05 -13.15
C LEU A 95 12.35 -12.41 -13.08
N ALA A 96 13.29 -12.67 -13.99
CA ALA A 96 14.15 -13.85 -13.96
C ALA A 96 15.06 -13.83 -12.71
N ASP A 97 15.64 -12.68 -12.40
CA ASP A 97 16.47 -12.49 -11.21
C ASP A 97 15.64 -12.73 -9.94
N ILE A 98 14.43 -12.16 -9.84
CA ILE A 98 13.49 -12.40 -8.72
C ILE A 98 13.10 -13.87 -8.60
N THR A 99 12.95 -14.57 -9.72
CA THR A 99 12.63 -16.02 -9.73
C THR A 99 13.75 -16.84 -9.09
N ASN A 100 14.99 -16.39 -9.25
CA ASN A 100 16.19 -17.04 -8.74
C ASN A 100 16.61 -16.55 -7.35
N LEU A 101 16.02 -15.47 -6.83
CA LEU A 101 16.32 -15.00 -5.49
C LEU A 101 15.95 -16.06 -4.43
N PRO A 102 16.80 -16.29 -3.42
CA PRO A 102 16.52 -17.18 -2.30
C PRO A 102 15.56 -16.51 -1.30
N ILE A 103 14.40 -16.10 -1.80
CA ILE A 103 13.29 -15.47 -1.07
C ILE A 103 12.75 -16.42 0.00
N TRP A 104 12.75 -17.73 -0.28
CA TRP A 104 12.24 -18.77 0.60
C TRP A 104 13.38 -19.55 1.24
N SER A 105 13.62 -19.34 2.55
CA SER A 105 14.66 -20.03 3.32
C SER A 105 14.44 -21.55 3.44
N SER A 106 13.20 -22.01 3.31
CA SER A 106 12.83 -23.43 3.35
C SER A 106 12.87 -24.12 1.99
N GLY A 107 13.19 -23.40 0.91
CA GLY A 107 13.11 -23.89 -0.47
C GLY A 107 11.68 -24.12 -0.99
N ARG A 108 10.66 -24.14 -0.11
CA ARG A 108 9.26 -24.33 -0.50
C ARG A 108 8.68 -23.03 -1.04
N ARG A 109 8.37 -23.04 -2.34
CA ARG A 109 7.71 -21.96 -3.06
C ARG A 109 6.18 -22.08 -2.89
N PRO A 110 5.44 -20.97 -2.78
CA PRO A 110 3.98 -20.99 -2.80
C PRO A 110 3.44 -21.61 -4.10
N ALA A 111 2.25 -22.21 -4.05
CA ALA A 111 1.64 -22.85 -5.24
C ALA A 111 1.50 -21.90 -6.44
N TRP A 112 1.18 -20.62 -6.18
CA TRP A 112 1.05 -19.58 -7.21
C TRP A 112 2.40 -19.12 -7.79
N TRP A 113 3.54 -19.53 -7.23
CA TRP A 113 4.86 -19.02 -7.64
C TRP A 113 5.20 -19.30 -9.11
N HIS A 114 4.68 -20.40 -9.65
CA HIS A 114 4.87 -20.79 -11.06
C HIS A 114 4.02 -19.95 -12.03
N ASP A 115 3.00 -19.24 -11.54
CA ASP A 115 2.17 -18.36 -12.35
C ASP A 115 2.92 -17.03 -12.58
N ILE A 116 3.60 -16.96 -13.74
CA ILE A 116 4.40 -15.80 -14.15
C ILE A 116 3.55 -14.52 -14.19
N PRO A 117 2.34 -14.50 -14.80
CA PRO A 117 1.47 -13.33 -14.76
C PRO A 117 1.14 -12.83 -13.36
N VAL A 118 0.80 -13.72 -12.42
CA VAL A 118 0.49 -13.33 -11.04
C VAL A 118 1.73 -12.78 -10.34
N ARG A 119 2.88 -13.45 -10.49
CA ARG A 119 4.13 -13.00 -9.87
C ARG A 119 4.60 -11.65 -10.42
N SER A 120 4.53 -11.43 -11.73
CA SER A 120 4.85 -10.14 -12.35
C SER A 120 3.97 -9.04 -11.76
N PHE A 121 2.65 -9.25 -11.75
CA PHE A 121 1.72 -8.29 -11.17
C PHE A 121 2.04 -7.96 -9.70
N LEU A 122 2.32 -8.96 -8.87
CA LEU A 122 2.64 -8.74 -7.45
C LEU A 122 3.99 -8.05 -7.26
N THR A 123 4.95 -8.29 -8.15
CA THR A 123 6.23 -7.59 -8.17
C THR A 123 6.01 -6.13 -8.53
N ASP A 124 5.26 -5.85 -9.60
CA ASP A 124 4.98 -4.48 -10.06
C ASP A 124 4.16 -3.69 -9.02
N ALA A 125 3.23 -4.38 -8.34
CA ALA A 125 2.42 -3.80 -7.27
C ALA A 125 3.23 -3.53 -5.98
N HIS A 126 4.43 -4.11 -5.86
CA HIS A 126 5.26 -3.94 -4.67
C HIS A 126 5.66 -2.48 -4.49
N ARG A 127 5.38 -1.93 -3.30
CA ARG A 127 5.57 -0.51 -2.95
C ARG A 127 4.74 0.50 -3.77
N GLN A 128 3.94 0.02 -4.72
CA GLN A 128 3.00 0.86 -5.48
C GLN A 128 1.62 0.89 -4.85
N MET A 129 1.20 -0.16 -4.13
CA MET A 129 -0.13 -0.23 -3.52
C MET A 129 -0.19 -1.06 -2.23
N SER A 130 -1.33 -1.01 -1.53
CA SER A 130 -1.59 -1.81 -0.33
C SER A 130 -1.75 -3.30 -0.67
N THR A 131 -1.47 -4.19 0.30
CA THR A 131 -1.66 -5.66 0.11
C THR A 131 -3.13 -6.02 -0.08
N LEU A 132 -4.04 -5.26 0.53
CA LEU A 132 -5.48 -5.42 0.37
C LEU A 132 -5.91 -5.09 -1.05
N ARG A 133 -5.44 -3.96 -1.59
CA ARG A 133 -5.70 -3.54 -2.95
C ARG A 133 -5.09 -4.49 -3.98
N ALA A 134 -3.85 -4.93 -3.75
CA ALA A 134 -3.21 -5.95 -4.58
C ALA A 134 -4.01 -7.26 -4.61
N ALA A 135 -4.52 -7.72 -3.44
CA ALA A 135 -5.38 -8.89 -3.37
C ALA A 135 -6.72 -8.68 -4.11
N SER A 136 -7.35 -7.51 -3.95
CA SER A 136 -8.62 -7.19 -4.62
C SER A 136 -8.47 -7.11 -6.14
N LEU A 137 -7.49 -6.36 -6.63
CA LEU A 137 -7.20 -6.23 -8.05
C LEU A 137 -6.72 -7.54 -8.66
N GLY A 138 -5.86 -8.27 -7.95
CA GLY A 138 -5.41 -9.58 -8.37
C GLY A 138 -6.56 -10.59 -8.44
N ALA A 139 -7.49 -10.60 -7.49
CA ALA A 139 -8.68 -11.45 -7.55
C ALA A 139 -9.57 -11.10 -8.76
N LYS A 140 -9.76 -9.81 -9.07
CA LYS A 140 -10.47 -9.37 -10.27
C LYS A 140 -9.78 -9.82 -11.57
N ARG A 141 -8.44 -9.80 -11.60
CA ARG A 141 -7.65 -10.09 -12.80
C ARG A 141 -7.36 -11.58 -13.03
N PHE A 142 -7.14 -12.33 -11.95
CA PHE A 142 -6.65 -13.70 -12.00
C PHE A 142 -7.59 -14.72 -11.34
N GLY A 143 -8.68 -14.27 -10.72
CA GLY A 143 -9.63 -15.12 -10.00
C GLY A 143 -8.97 -15.85 -8.83
N ASP A 144 -9.26 -17.14 -8.72
CA ASP A 144 -8.73 -18.02 -7.66
C ASP A 144 -7.22 -18.25 -7.72
N ARG A 145 -6.58 -17.89 -8.84
CA ARG A 145 -5.11 -17.94 -8.97
C ARG A 145 -4.43 -16.84 -8.16
N CYS A 146 -5.15 -15.78 -7.78
CA CYS A 146 -4.58 -14.71 -6.99
C CYS A 146 -4.36 -15.15 -5.53
N PRO A 147 -3.14 -14.99 -4.98
CA PRO A 147 -2.90 -15.28 -3.59
C PRO A 147 -3.70 -14.39 -2.65
N LYS A 148 -4.00 -14.93 -1.46
CA LYS A 148 -4.62 -14.16 -0.38
C LYS A 148 -3.65 -13.09 0.15
N LYS A 149 -4.22 -12.04 0.77
CA LYS A 149 -3.52 -10.90 1.37
C LYS A 149 -2.28 -11.30 2.19
N SER A 150 -2.40 -12.30 3.06
CA SER A 150 -1.31 -12.78 3.91
C SER A 150 -0.12 -13.31 3.09
N SER A 151 -0.39 -14.04 2.01
CA SER A 151 0.67 -14.54 1.13
C SER A 151 1.32 -13.43 0.32
N ILE A 152 0.58 -12.39 -0.07
CA ILE A 152 1.12 -11.20 -0.74
C ILE A 152 2.05 -10.45 0.22
N HIS A 153 1.58 -10.19 1.45
CA HIS A 153 2.38 -9.54 2.48
C HIS A 153 3.71 -10.27 2.75
N LEU A 154 3.63 -11.59 2.92
CA LEU A 154 4.79 -12.46 3.12
C LEU A 154 5.76 -12.46 1.93
N TYR A 155 5.25 -12.28 0.71
CA TYR A 155 6.06 -12.16 -0.48
C TYR A 155 6.80 -10.82 -0.52
N TRP A 156 6.10 -9.71 -0.29
CA TRP A 156 6.67 -8.37 -0.28
C TRP A 156 7.72 -8.17 0.82
N GLN A 157 7.48 -8.65 2.04
CA GLN A 157 8.49 -8.64 3.11
C GLN A 157 9.80 -9.34 2.70
N ARG A 158 9.70 -10.39 1.89
CA ARG A 158 10.87 -11.13 1.44
C ARG A 158 11.56 -10.45 0.27
N LEU A 159 10.80 -9.81 -0.64
CA LEU A 159 11.37 -8.93 -1.67
C LEU A 159 12.18 -7.81 -1.02
N ASP A 160 11.63 -7.13 -0.02
CA ASP A 160 12.35 -6.09 0.72
C ASP A 160 13.66 -6.61 1.33
N LYS A 161 13.63 -7.77 1.98
CA LYS A 161 14.85 -8.40 2.53
C LYS A 161 15.86 -8.77 1.45
N ALA A 162 15.39 -9.23 0.29
CA ALA A 162 16.26 -9.62 -0.80
C ALA A 162 16.93 -8.39 -1.45
N PHE A 163 16.16 -7.33 -1.69
CA PHE A 163 16.70 -6.07 -2.21
C PHE A 163 17.69 -5.44 -1.22
N ALA A 164 17.38 -5.42 0.07
CA ALA A 164 18.30 -4.92 1.10
C ALA A 164 19.63 -5.71 1.13
N ARG A 165 19.59 -7.04 0.93
CA ARG A 165 20.82 -7.86 0.83
C ARG A 165 21.66 -7.53 -0.40
N MET A 166 21.00 -7.27 -1.54
CA MET A 166 21.69 -6.91 -2.78
C MET A 166 22.36 -5.54 -2.70
N GLU A 167 21.76 -4.58 -1.98
CA GLU A 167 22.35 -3.25 -1.76
C GLU A 167 23.56 -3.30 -0.82
N VAL A 168 23.57 -4.19 0.18
CA VAL A 168 24.69 -4.35 1.13
C VAL A 168 25.91 -5.05 0.51
N THR A 169 25.75 -5.74 -0.60
CA THR A 169 26.83 -6.51 -1.26
C THR A 169 27.55 -5.69 -2.36
N LYS A 170 27.11 -4.47 -2.63
CA LYS A 170 27.76 -3.53 -3.56
C LYS A 170 28.67 -2.57 -2.81
#